data_AF-A0A967MXD1-F1
#
_entry.id   AF-A0A967MXD1-F1
#
_cell.length_a   1.000
_cell.length_b   1.000
_cell.length_c   1.000
_cell.angle_alpha   90.00
_cell.angle_beta   90.00
_cell.angle_gamma   90.00
#
_symmetry.space_group_name_H-M   'P 1'
#
loop_
_entity.id
_entity.type
_entity.pdbx_description
1 polymer ?
#
loop_
_entity_poly.entity_id
_entity_poly.type
_entity_poly.pdbx_seq_one_letter_code
_entity_poly.pdbx_strand_id
1 'polypeptide(L)' 'MPPRTIWSRSCTKTASERDRRRIGHKHDKQEILEGALAAALEEGLSRLSFGRLAKRLGIHDRIVVYYFPTKHELVSAVLT' A
#
# COMPACT_ATOMS: atom_id res chain seq x y z
N MET A 1 -40.73 18.86 11.58
CA MET A 1 -39.93 20.09 11.74
C MET A 1 -38.47 19.71 12.00
N PRO A 2 -37.51 20.44 11.41
CA PRO A 2 -36.67 19.91 10.33
C PRO A 2 -35.15 20.02 10.65
N PRO A 3 -34.21 20.23 9.71
CA PRO A 3 -33.22 19.23 9.29
C PRO A 3 -31.76 19.72 9.47
N ARG A 4 -30.76 18.82 9.37
CA ARG A 4 -29.35 19.22 9.17
C ARG A 4 -28.68 18.25 8.19
N THR A 5 -28.76 18.53 6.90
CA THR A 5 -27.66 19.05 6.06
C THR A 5 -26.47 18.09 5.99
N ILE A 6 -26.39 17.33 4.90
CA ILE A 6 -25.44 17.57 3.79
C ILE A 6 -23.99 17.36 4.24
N TRP A 7 -23.45 16.19 3.89
CA TRP A 7 -22.05 16.11 3.51
C TRP A 7 -21.95 15.54 2.10
N SER A 8 -22.12 16.45 1.15
CA SER A 8 -21.45 16.39 -0.13
C SER A 8 -19.95 16.35 0.13
N ARG A 9 -19.30 15.25 -0.24
CA ARG A 9 -17.90 15.29 -0.63
C ARG A 9 -17.69 14.31 -1.77
N SER A 10 -17.90 14.85 -2.97
CA SER A 10 -17.30 14.33 -4.19
C SER A 10 -15.81 14.18 -3.94
N CYS A 11 -15.31 12.94 -3.98
CA CYS A 11 -13.88 12.67 -4.08
C CYS A 11 -13.76 11.60 -5.17
N THR A 12 -13.47 12.08 -6.37
CA THR A 12 -13.08 11.28 -7.52
C THR A 12 -11.94 10.33 -7.14
N LYS A 13 -12.26 9.03 -7.02
CA LYS A 13 -11.27 7.95 -7.12
C LYS A 13 -11.75 6.89 -8.10
N THR A 14 -11.84 7.31 -9.36
CA THR A 14 -11.83 6.42 -10.53
C THR A 14 -10.46 5.74 -10.63
N ALA A 15 -10.25 4.65 -9.89
CA ALA A 15 -9.14 3.70 -10.14
C ALA A 15 -9.27 2.32 -9.47
N SER A 16 -10.17 2.11 -8.50
CA SER A 16 -10.10 0.89 -7.66
C SER A 16 -11.40 0.06 -7.62
N GLU A 17 -12.19 0.10 -8.69
CA GLU A 17 -13.40 -0.72 -8.84
C GLU A 17 -13.13 -2.05 -9.60
N ARG A 18 -11.92 -2.26 -10.13
CA ARG A 18 -11.61 -3.44 -10.97
C ARG A 18 -11.14 -4.71 -10.24
N ASP A 19 -10.89 -4.66 -8.94
CA ASP A 19 -10.32 -5.82 -8.21
C ASP A 19 -11.17 -6.25 -7.00
N ARG A 20 -12.48 -6.37 -7.23
CA ARG A 20 -13.38 -7.05 -6.30
C ARG A 20 -13.86 -8.34 -6.94
N ARG A 21 -13.04 -9.39 -6.92
CA ARG A 21 -13.46 -10.79 -6.72
C ARG A 21 -12.28 -11.77 -6.83
N ARG A 22 -12.07 -12.50 -5.72
CA ARG A 22 -11.27 -13.74 -5.51
C ARG A 22 -9.82 -13.52 -5.05
N ILE A 23 -9.62 -13.49 -3.73
CA ILE A 23 -9.01 -14.56 -2.90
C ILE A 23 -9.04 -14.07 -1.44
N GLY A 24 -9.27 -14.99 -0.50
CA GLY A 24 -9.58 -14.68 0.90
C GLY A 24 -8.46 -13.95 1.65
N HIS A 25 -8.88 -13.05 2.54
CA HIS A 25 -8.12 -12.32 3.55
C HIS A 25 -6.71 -12.87 3.86
N LYS A 26 -5.71 -12.36 3.15
CA LYS A 26 -4.36 -12.17 3.65
C LYS A 26 -3.94 -10.77 3.20
N HIS A 27 -3.29 -10.01 4.07
CA HIS A 27 -2.51 -8.87 3.59
C HIS A 27 -1.36 -9.48 2.79
N ASP A 28 -1.62 -9.66 1.51
CA ASP A 28 -0.77 -10.44 0.63
C ASP A 28 0.45 -9.63 0.27
N LYS A 29 1.57 -10.33 0.08
CA LYS A 29 2.86 -9.81 -0.40
C LYS A 29 2.71 -8.75 -1.52
N GLN A 30 1.65 -8.84 -2.33
CA GLN A 30 1.30 -7.89 -3.37
C GLN A 30 0.93 -6.49 -2.85
N GLU A 31 0.16 -6.36 -1.77
CA GLU A 31 -0.20 -5.05 -1.19
C GLU A 31 1.05 -4.33 -0.66
N ILE A 32 1.97 -5.11 -0.07
CA ILE A 32 3.28 -4.63 0.39
C ILE A 32 4.13 -4.17 -0.80
N LEU A 33 4.11 -4.92 -1.90
CA LEU A 33 4.80 -4.59 -3.14
C LEU A 33 4.25 -3.34 -3.82
N GLU A 34 2.93 -3.20 -3.89
CA GLU A 34 2.28 -2.03 -4.46
C GLU A 34 2.60 -0.76 -3.64
N GLY A 35 2.59 -0.89 -2.31
CA GLY A 35 3.07 0.17 -1.41
C GLY A 35 4.56 0.50 -1.59
N ALA A 36 5.39 -0.52 -1.84
CA ALA A 36 6.81 -0.35 -2.13
C ALA A 36 7.03 0.40 -3.44
N LEU A 37 6.31 0.02 -4.48
CA LEU A 37 6.39 0.62 -5.81
C LEU A 37 5.95 2.09 -5.76
N ALA A 38 4.82 2.37 -5.12
CA ALA A 38 4.34 3.75 -4.95
C ALA A 38 5.36 4.63 -4.20
N ALA A 39 5.96 4.11 -3.13
CA ALA A 39 7.01 4.82 -2.39
C ALA A 39 8.29 5.01 -3.22
N ALA A 40 8.67 4.02 -4.03
CA ALA A 40 9.82 4.11 -4.93
C ALA A 40 9.60 5.15 -6.05
N LEU A 41 8.38 5.25 -6.58
CA LEU A 41 8.03 6.22 -7.61
C LEU A 41 7.97 7.67 -7.08
N GLU A 42 7.42 7.87 -5.87
CA GLU A 42 7.29 9.20 -5.28
C GLU A 42 8.61 9.75 -4.70
N GLU A 43 9.39 8.90 -4.04
CA GLU A 43 10.55 9.33 -3.26
C GLU A 43 11.89 8.81 -3.78
N GLY A 44 11.87 7.88 -4.74
CA GLY A 44 13.04 7.17 -5.24
C GLY A 44 13.41 5.93 -4.43
N LEU A 45 14.03 4.95 -5.09
CA LEU A 45 14.48 3.69 -4.49
C LEU A 45 15.50 3.88 -3.36
N SER A 46 16.29 4.95 -3.39
CA SER A 46 17.27 5.28 -2.34
C SER A 46 16.59 5.51 -0.97
N ARG A 47 15.35 6.01 -0.99
CA ARG A 47 14.52 6.34 0.17
C ARG A 47 13.57 5.22 0.59
N LEU A 48 13.53 4.11 -0.17
CA LEU A 48 12.76 2.92 0.16
C LEU A 48 13.38 2.21 1.37
N SER A 49 12.59 2.03 2.42
CA SER A 49 12.98 1.34 3.65
C SER A 49 11.78 0.67 4.32
N PHE A 50 12.03 -0.40 5.08
CA PHE A 50 11.00 -1.17 5.76
C PHE A 50 10.14 -0.31 6.69
N GLY A 51 10.78 0.49 7.55
CA GLY A 51 10.05 1.35 8.48
C GLY A 51 9.18 2.41 7.78
N ARG A 52 9.59 2.94 6.63
CA ARG A 52 8.76 3.89 5.86
C ARG A 52 7.60 3.18 5.18
N LEU A 53 7.86 2.01 4.60
CA LEU A 53 6.86 1.20 3.95
C LEU A 53 5.80 0.71 4.95
N ALA A 54 6.23 0.24 6.11
CA ALA A 54 5.38 -0.16 7.22
C ALA A 54 4.49 1.00 7.71
N LYS A 55 5.08 2.20 7.91
CA LYS A 55 4.32 3.41 8.25
C LYS A 55 3.32 3.82 7.18
N ARG A 56 3.68 3.69 5.90
CA ARG A 56 2.82 4.04 4.76
C ARG A 56 1.61 3.11 4.65
N LEU A 57 1.81 1.82 4.90
CA LEU A 57 0.76 0.80 4.85
C LEU A 57 0.01 0.64 6.19
N GLY A 58 0.49 1.25 7.27
CA GLY A 58 -0.09 1.08 8.60
C GLY A 58 0.10 -0.32 9.19
N ILE A 59 1.11 -1.06 8.73
CA ILE A 59 1.42 -2.42 9.17
C ILE A 59 2.64 -2.46 10.08
N HIS A 60 2.78 -3.54 10.85
CA HIS A 60 3.95 -3.74 11.69
C HIS A 60 5.17 -4.12 10.84
N ASP A 61 6.34 -3.59 11.16
CA ASP A 61 7.59 -3.82 10.40
C ASP A 61 7.91 -5.31 10.23
N ARG A 62 7.62 -6.12 11.26
CA ARG A 62 7.76 -7.58 11.25
C ARG A 62 7.00 -8.28 10.11
N ILE A 63 5.87 -7.71 9.68
CA ILE A 63 5.10 -8.24 8.53
C ILE A 63 5.89 -8.04 7.24
N VAL A 64 6.52 -6.88 7.06
CA VAL A 64 7.36 -6.61 5.88
C VAL A 64 8.57 -7.54 5.88
N VAL A 65 9.22 -7.71 7.04
CA VAL A 65 10.37 -8.63 7.21
C VAL A 65 10.00 -10.09 6.94
N TYR A 66 8.78 -10.52 7.29
CA TYR A 66 8.31 -11.89 7.01
C TYR A 66 8.29 -12.21 5.52
N TYR A 67 7.94 -11.24 4.67
CA TYR A 67 7.90 -11.43 3.22
C TYR A 67 9.18 -11.01 2.50
N PHE A 68 9.90 -10.03 3.04
CA PHE A 68 11.13 -9.48 2.49
C PHE A 68 12.19 -9.42 3.59
N PRO A 69 12.96 -10.49 3.79
CA PRO A 69 13.94 -10.56 4.87
C PRO A 69 15.10 -9.58 4.69
N THR A 70 15.35 -9.12 3.45
CA THR A 70 16.42 -8.18 3.14
C THR A 70 15.93 -7.00 2.30
N LYS A 71 16.58 -5.84 2.46
CA LYS A 71 16.28 -4.66 1.62
C LYS A 71 16.51 -4.96 0.14
N HIS A 72 17.49 -5.79 -0.18
CA HIS A 72 17.78 -6.19 -1.56
C HIS A 72 16.61 -6.98 -2.16
N GLU A 73 16.05 -7.95 -1.44
CA GLU A 73 14.85 -8.69 -1.87
C GLU A 73 13.67 -7.75 -2.16
N LEU A 74 13.44 -6.76 -1.29
CA LEU A 74 12.39 -5.77 -1.51
C LEU A 74 12.63 -4.95 -2.78
N VAL A 75 13.86 -4.48 -2.99
CA VAL A 75 14.21 -3.67 -4.16
C VAL A 75 14.15 -4.50 -5.44
N SER A 76 14.69 -5.72 -5.44
CA SER A 76 14.64 -6.63 -6.58
C SER A 76 13.20 -6.97 -6.96
N ALA A 77 12.33 -7.18 -5.97
CA ALA A 77 10.91 -7.44 -6.22
C ALA A 77 10.15 -6.23 -6.79
N VAL A 78 10.61 -4.99 -6.54
CA VAL A 78 10.05 -3.77 -7.15
C VAL A 78 10.55 -3.55 -8.58
N LEU A 79 11.72 -4.09 -8.93
CA LEU A 79 12.35 -3.95 -10.25
C LEU A 79 11.98 -5.05 -11.25
N THR A 80 11.24 -6.08 -10.81
CA THR A 80 10.83 -7.23 -11.64
C THR A 80 9.40 -7.06 -12.12
#